data_AF-A0A2T6ZD58-F1
#
_entry.id   AF-A0A2T6ZD58-F1
#
_cell.length_a   1.000
_cell.length_b   1.000
_cell.length_c   1.000
_cell.angle_alpha   90.00
_cell.angle_beta   90.00
_cell.angle_gamma   90.00
#
_symmetry.space_group_name_H-M   'P 1'
#
loop_
_entity.id
_entity.type
_entity.pdbx_description
1 polymer ?
#
loop_
_entity_poly.entity_id
_entity_poly.type
_entity_poly.pdbx_seq_one_letter_code
_entity_poly.pdbx_strand_id
1 'polypeptide(L)'
;MPSFGAQPTSTALHEGIYSRSEGRDAHIYASKTLETFLGGLWIAEGITNANLYAMMEIFCSFSDTFELQLYGGLLIKKDNSQLQPGIYFVVTDGSVSVTNEVPLLRTMPPKPTKPTKPFRDAVRQRDLGCVLTGTPARYGWTAFHATDVFPLGYEGYWNDYFSGLITVPPAAESGGTINSPKNGILLVAEAHEFFATYDVSINPDDNYKIVCFSPATIVFNLAGRHLDKKFLDDPLRPPDQLLRWHFRQAVLTNMKGVGEPFFDEYYQ
;
A
#
# COMPACT_ATOMS: atom_id res chain seq x y z
N MET A 1 42.07 17.60 28.70
CA MET A 1 41.60 17.47 27.31
C MET A 1 40.94 16.12 27.16
N PRO A 2 39.59 16.04 27.14
CA PRO A 2 38.89 14.77 26.99
C PRO A 2 38.40 14.55 25.55
N SER A 3 38.88 13.46 24.95
CA SER A 3 38.11 12.38 24.30
C SER A 3 36.83 12.75 23.54
N PHE A 4 36.91 12.69 22.20
CA PHE A 4 35.76 12.59 21.30
C PHE A 4 35.07 11.24 21.48
N GLY A 5 33.85 11.26 22.03
CA GLY A 5 33.00 10.10 22.23
C GLY A 5 32.16 9.78 21.00
N ALA A 6 32.27 8.51 20.58
CA ALA A 6 31.28 7.63 19.96
C ALA A 6 30.37 8.19 18.84
N GLN A 7 30.67 7.75 17.61
CA GLN A 7 29.65 7.57 16.55
C GLN A 7 28.59 6.56 17.03
N PRO A 8 27.31 6.71 16.63
CA PRO A 8 26.31 5.69 16.89
C PRO A 8 26.71 4.43 16.11
N THR A 9 26.94 3.35 16.85
CA THR A 9 27.20 2.02 16.33
C THR A 9 25.99 1.52 15.57
N SER A 10 26.15 1.32 14.26
CA SER A 10 25.31 0.48 13.42
C SER A 10 25.16 -0.89 14.06
N THR A 11 24.02 -1.14 14.70
CA THR A 11 23.67 -2.45 15.24
C THR A 11 23.34 -3.40 14.09
N ALA A 12 24.23 -4.37 13.92
CA ALA A 12 24.02 -5.73 13.39
C ALA A 12 23.19 -5.86 12.10
N LEU A 13 23.90 -5.91 10.97
CA LEU A 13 23.50 -6.70 9.80
C LEU A 13 23.48 -8.19 10.20
N HIS A 14 22.31 -8.73 10.52
CA HIS A 14 22.12 -10.17 10.60
C HIS A 14 20.81 -10.52 9.88
N GLU A 15 20.95 -11.34 8.83
CA GLU A 15 19.92 -11.87 7.94
C GLU A 15 19.37 -10.85 6.92
N GLY A 16 19.14 -11.28 5.68
CA GLY A 16 18.83 -10.43 4.51
C GLY A 16 17.45 -9.75 4.53
N ILE A 17 17.02 -9.28 5.70
CA ILE A 17 15.78 -8.54 5.90
C ILE A 17 16.10 -7.07 5.69
N TYR A 18 15.91 -6.57 4.47
CA TYR A 18 15.84 -5.13 4.25
C TYR A 18 14.66 -4.57 5.08
N SER A 19 14.87 -3.42 5.72
CA SER A 19 13.81 -2.75 6.46
C SER A 19 13.11 -1.73 5.56
N ARG A 20 11.78 -1.73 5.55
CA ARG A 20 10.97 -0.69 4.88
C ARG A 20 11.26 0.71 5.43
N SER A 21 11.90 0.84 6.58
CA SER A 21 12.31 2.13 7.14
C SER A 21 13.51 2.76 6.42
N GLU A 22 14.36 1.99 5.74
CA GLU A 22 15.61 2.51 5.14
C GLU A 22 15.39 3.49 3.99
N GLY A 23 14.28 3.38 3.27
CA GLY A 23 13.95 4.25 2.14
C GLY A 23 13.14 5.51 2.51
N ARG A 24 12.80 5.71 3.78
CA ARG A 24 11.88 6.78 4.20
C ARG A 24 12.58 8.13 4.30
N ASP A 25 11.93 9.17 3.81
CA ASP A 25 12.38 10.56 3.88
C ASP A 25 11.41 11.45 4.68
N ALA A 26 10.26 10.92 5.12
CA ALA A 26 9.44 11.50 6.17
C ALA A 26 9.30 10.58 7.39
N HIS A 27 9.41 11.18 8.57
CA HIS A 27 9.37 10.50 9.87
C HIS A 27 8.37 11.18 10.79
N ILE A 28 7.57 10.41 11.51
CA ILE A 28 6.43 10.91 12.26
C ILE A 28 6.60 10.51 13.73
N TYR A 29 6.56 11.50 14.61
CA TYR A 29 6.67 11.33 16.05
C TYR A 29 5.43 11.87 16.76
N ALA A 30 5.12 11.28 17.92
CA ALA A 30 4.00 11.72 18.74
C ALA A 30 4.18 13.14 19.29
N SER A 31 5.43 13.60 19.45
CA SER A 31 5.75 14.94 19.95
C SER A 31 7.18 15.37 19.59
N LYS A 32 7.51 16.62 19.90
CA LYS A 32 8.86 17.20 19.72
C LYS A 32 9.96 16.56 20.57
N THR A 33 9.62 15.73 21.56
CA THR A 33 10.64 15.03 22.38
C THR A 33 11.36 13.93 21.61
N LEU A 34 10.81 13.50 20.47
CA LEU A 34 11.32 12.40 19.62
C LEU A 34 11.37 11.03 20.33
N GLU A 35 10.74 10.90 21.50
CA GLU A 35 10.77 9.66 22.28
C GLU A 35 9.85 8.59 21.69
N THR A 36 8.73 9.00 21.08
CA THR A 36 7.72 8.09 20.56
C THR A 36 7.64 8.21 19.05
N PHE A 37 8.30 7.29 18.35
CA PHE A 37 8.20 7.12 16.90
C PHE A 37 6.89 6.41 16.55
N LEU A 38 6.10 7.01 15.65
CA LEU A 38 4.81 6.47 15.22
C LEU A 38 4.93 5.73 13.88
N GLY A 39 5.77 6.24 12.99
CA GLY A 39 5.85 5.74 11.62
C GLY A 39 6.58 6.69 10.69
N GLY A 40 6.55 6.40 9.40
CA GLY A 40 7.14 7.26 8.38
C GLY A 40 6.82 6.75 6.98
N LEU A 41 7.29 7.43 5.95
CA LEU A 41 7.06 7.02 4.56
C LEU A 41 8.17 7.53 3.65
N TRP A 42 8.31 6.86 2.51
CA TRP A 42 8.95 7.46 1.36
C TRP A 42 7.93 8.35 0.62
N ILE A 43 8.28 9.61 0.40
CA ILE A 43 7.41 10.58 -0.25
C ILE A 43 7.54 10.44 -1.77
N ALA A 44 6.64 9.63 -2.34
CA ALA A 44 6.47 9.56 -3.77
C ALA A 44 5.83 10.84 -4.35
N GLU A 45 6.02 11.06 -5.65
CA GLU A 45 5.32 12.11 -6.39
C GLU A 45 3.79 11.98 -6.19
N GLY A 46 3.14 13.10 -5.93
CA GLY A 46 1.70 13.16 -5.73
C GLY A 46 1.22 12.80 -4.33
N ILE A 47 2.08 12.37 -3.39
CA ILE A 47 1.68 12.30 -1.98
C ILE A 47 1.57 13.71 -1.41
N THR A 48 0.35 14.08 -1.01
CA THR A 48 0.04 15.43 -0.49
C THR A 48 -0.02 15.47 1.03
N ASN A 49 -0.08 16.68 1.59
CA ASN A 49 -0.34 16.87 3.02
C ASN A 49 -1.64 16.17 3.44
N ALA A 50 -2.74 16.35 2.70
CA ALA A 50 -4.01 15.71 2.97
C ALA A 50 -3.92 14.17 2.96
N ASN A 51 -3.07 13.60 2.10
CA ASN A 51 -2.80 12.15 2.12
C ASN A 51 -2.12 11.71 3.41
N LEU A 52 -1.11 12.45 3.90
CA LEU A 52 -0.45 12.11 5.15
C LEU A 52 -1.44 12.06 6.32
N TYR A 53 -2.32 13.06 6.44
CA TYR A 53 -3.39 13.06 7.44
C TYR A 53 -4.27 11.81 7.36
N ALA A 54 -4.78 11.49 6.16
CA ALA A 54 -5.65 10.33 5.96
C ALA A 54 -4.91 9.00 6.22
N MET A 55 -3.64 8.90 5.84
CA MET A 55 -2.82 7.71 6.09
C MET A 55 -2.51 7.54 7.58
N MET A 56 -2.32 8.63 8.34
CA MET A 56 -2.11 8.54 9.79
C MET A 56 -3.35 8.03 10.52
N GLU A 57 -4.55 8.44 10.10
CA GLU A 57 -5.82 7.92 10.64
C GLU A 57 -6.00 6.41 10.40
N ILE A 58 -5.22 5.79 9.49
CA ILE A 58 -5.24 4.34 9.29
C ILE A 58 -4.47 3.59 10.39
N PHE A 59 -3.27 4.05 10.75
CA PHE A 59 -2.37 3.31 11.65
C PHE A 59 -2.21 3.93 13.04
N CYS A 60 -2.77 5.10 13.29
CA CYS A 60 -2.80 5.75 14.60
C CYS A 60 -4.23 5.86 15.15
N SER A 61 -4.36 5.68 16.46
CA SER A 61 -5.53 6.06 17.25
C SER A 61 -5.28 7.42 17.88
N PHE A 62 -6.21 8.34 17.70
CA PHE A 62 -6.19 9.66 18.33
C PHE A 62 -7.37 9.79 19.29
N SER A 63 -7.13 10.33 20.50
CA SER A 63 -8.22 10.59 21.46
C SER A 63 -8.90 11.96 21.25
N ASP A 64 -8.34 12.79 20.37
CA ASP A 64 -8.86 14.09 19.97
C ASP A 64 -8.44 14.38 18.51
N THR A 65 -8.87 15.51 17.97
CA THR A 65 -8.34 16.08 16.73
C THR A 65 -6.83 16.32 16.81
N PHE A 66 -6.17 16.29 15.67
CA PHE A 66 -4.73 16.51 15.59
C PHE A 66 -4.35 17.38 14.39
N GLU A 67 -3.24 18.07 14.55
CA GLU A 67 -2.53 18.77 13.49
C GLU A 67 -1.12 18.19 13.33
N LEU A 68 -0.47 18.53 12.22
CA LEU A 68 0.90 18.14 11.96
C LEU A 68 1.78 19.38 11.91
N GLN A 69 2.93 19.29 12.56
CA GLN A 69 3.96 20.31 12.51
C GLN A 69 5.25 19.71 11.99
N LEU A 70 5.83 20.33 10.96
CA LEU A 70 7.16 19.98 10.47
C LEU A 70 8.23 20.58 11.39
N TYR A 71 9.35 19.89 11.50
CA TYR A 71 10.54 20.39 12.18
C TYR A 71 10.88 21.82 11.74
N GLY A 72 11.15 22.70 12.71
CA GLY A 72 11.25 24.14 12.48
C GLY A 72 9.96 24.92 12.78
N GLY A 73 8.86 24.24 13.11
CA GLY A 73 7.65 24.87 13.65
C GLY A 73 6.57 25.19 12.61
N LEU A 74 6.75 24.82 11.35
CA LEU A 74 5.76 25.04 10.30
C LEU A 74 4.56 24.13 10.52
N LEU A 75 3.39 24.72 10.74
CA LEU A 75 2.12 23.99 10.77
C LEU A 75 1.74 23.56 9.36
N ILE A 76 1.41 22.28 9.21
CA ILE A 76 1.11 21.66 7.92
C ILE A 76 -0.40 21.67 7.74
N LYS A 77 -0.87 22.35 6.70
CA LYS A 77 -2.29 22.40 6.38
C LYS A 77 -2.73 21.08 5.76
N LYS A 78 -3.93 20.62 6.11
CA LYS A 78 -4.59 19.48 5.45
C LYS A 78 -5.09 19.89 4.06
N ASP A 79 -4.16 19.97 3.10
CA ASP A 79 -4.42 20.41 1.72
C ASP A 79 -3.72 19.55 0.67
N ASN A 80 -3.92 19.87 -0.61
CA ASN A 80 -3.38 19.12 -1.74
C ASN A 80 -1.94 19.53 -2.12
N SER A 81 -1.23 20.26 -1.25
CA SER A 81 0.17 20.59 -1.50
C SER A 81 1.02 19.34 -1.38
N GLN A 82 2.05 19.22 -2.24
CA GLN A 82 3.03 18.13 -2.18
C GLN A 82 3.67 18.05 -0.79
N LEU A 83 3.65 16.86 -0.20
CA LEU A 83 4.29 16.60 1.08
C LEU A 83 5.80 16.79 0.97
N GLN A 84 6.42 17.33 2.03
CA GLN A 84 7.84 17.63 2.05
C GLN A 84 8.62 16.60 2.89
N PRO A 85 9.85 16.25 2.51
CA PRO A 85 10.71 15.44 3.38
C PRO A 85 10.93 16.11 4.74
N GLY A 86 11.07 15.30 5.79
CA GLY A 86 11.45 15.77 7.12
C GLY A 86 10.78 15.07 8.29
N ILE A 87 10.90 15.69 9.46
CA ILE A 87 10.38 15.16 10.71
C ILE A 87 9.09 15.89 11.07
N TYR A 88 8.02 15.13 11.23
CA TYR A 88 6.68 15.57 11.55
C TYR A 88 6.34 15.24 12.99
N PHE A 89 5.63 16.16 13.64
CA PHE A 89 5.12 16.02 15.00
C PHE A 89 3.61 16.09 15.00
N VAL A 90 2.98 15.20 15.75
CA VAL A 90 1.56 15.32 16.09
C VAL A 90 1.38 16.44 17.12
N VAL A 91 0.46 17.36 16.85
CA VAL A 91 0.00 18.40 17.78
C VAL A 91 -1.46 18.11 18.10
N THR A 92 -1.76 17.82 19.36
CA THR A 92 -3.11 17.47 19.81
C THR A 92 -3.23 17.80 21.31
N ASP A 93 -4.44 18.13 21.76
CA ASP A 93 -4.77 18.25 23.20
C ASP A 93 -5.02 16.87 23.84
N GLY A 94 -5.15 15.83 23.01
CA GLY A 94 -5.33 14.46 23.44
C GLY A 94 -4.04 13.64 23.43
N SER A 95 -4.18 12.39 23.03
CA SER A 95 -3.10 11.42 22.93
C SER A 95 -3.13 10.72 21.57
N VAL A 96 -1.96 10.27 21.13
CA VAL A 96 -1.80 9.46 19.93
C VAL A 96 -1.04 8.19 20.26
N SER A 97 -1.51 7.06 19.72
CA SER A 97 -0.82 5.79 19.78
C SER A 97 -0.95 5.05 18.45
N VAL A 98 -0.01 4.16 18.16
CA VAL A 98 -0.12 3.26 17.02
C VAL A 98 -1.16 2.18 17.32
N THR A 99 -2.01 1.84 16.34
CA THR A 99 -3.03 0.79 16.50
C THR A 99 -2.39 -0.59 16.64
N ASN A 100 -3.12 -1.55 17.20
CA ASN A 100 -2.69 -2.96 17.25
C ASN A 100 -3.01 -3.74 15.96
N GLU A 101 -3.50 -3.07 14.90
CA GLU A 101 -3.90 -3.73 13.66
C GLU A 101 -2.68 -4.27 12.90
N VAL A 102 -2.73 -5.55 12.52
CA VAL A 102 -1.66 -6.21 11.77
C VAL A 102 -2.10 -6.35 10.31
N PRO A 103 -1.27 -5.96 9.33
CA PRO A 103 -1.62 -6.12 7.93
C PRO A 103 -1.69 -7.60 7.54
N LEU A 104 -2.63 -7.94 6.65
CA LEU A 104 -2.71 -9.24 5.99
C LEU A 104 -1.70 -9.28 4.85
N LEU A 105 -0.47 -9.65 5.18
CA LEU A 105 0.60 -9.80 4.21
C LEU A 105 0.33 -10.95 3.26
N ARG A 106 0.70 -10.81 1.99
CA ARG A 106 0.85 -11.98 1.12
C ARG A 106 2.08 -12.74 1.60
N THR A 107 1.93 -13.58 2.62
CA THR A 107 2.86 -14.68 2.81
C THR A 107 2.75 -15.50 1.54
N MET A 108 3.80 -15.52 0.71
CA MET A 108 3.94 -16.54 -0.31
C MET A 108 3.81 -17.87 0.42
N PRO A 109 2.69 -18.60 0.30
CA PRO A 109 2.64 -19.93 0.86
C PRO A 109 3.66 -20.76 0.08
N PRO A 110 4.14 -21.89 0.61
CA PRO A 110 4.98 -22.83 -0.13
C PRO A 110 4.35 -23.29 -1.47
N LYS A 111 3.04 -23.03 -1.65
CA LYS A 111 2.33 -23.02 -2.94
C LYS A 111 1.39 -21.81 -2.99
N PRO A 112 1.71 -20.74 -3.73
CA PRO A 112 0.75 -19.67 -3.97
C PRO A 112 -0.51 -20.24 -4.61
N THR A 113 -1.68 -19.91 -4.04
CA THR A 113 -2.96 -20.23 -4.66
C THR A 113 -3.02 -19.48 -5.98
N LYS A 114 -2.89 -20.21 -7.08
CA LYS A 114 -2.89 -19.60 -8.41
C LYS A 114 -4.31 -19.19 -8.78
N PRO A 115 -4.51 -17.99 -9.37
CA PRO A 115 -5.82 -17.60 -9.85
C PRO A 115 -6.36 -18.63 -10.85
N THR A 116 -7.66 -18.93 -10.74
CA THR A 116 -8.30 -19.91 -11.62
C THR A 116 -8.28 -19.43 -13.08
N LYS A 117 -8.29 -20.37 -14.04
CA LYS A 117 -8.36 -20.01 -15.47
C LYS A 117 -9.55 -19.09 -15.80
N PRO A 118 -10.78 -19.34 -15.32
CA PRO A 118 -11.92 -18.46 -15.57
C PRO A 118 -11.71 -17.04 -15.02
N PHE A 119 -11.20 -16.89 -13.79
CA PHE A 119 -10.86 -15.58 -13.23
C PHE A 119 -9.86 -14.85 -14.11
N ARG A 120 -8.75 -15.51 -14.45
CA ARG A 120 -7.68 -14.92 -15.25
C ARG A 120 -8.17 -14.47 -16.62
N ASP A 121 -8.96 -15.30 -17.28
CA ASP A 121 -9.45 -14.99 -18.62
C ASP A 121 -10.46 -13.83 -18.57
N ALA A 122 -11.33 -13.77 -17.56
CA ALA A 122 -12.27 -12.67 -17.38
C ALA A 122 -11.57 -11.33 -17.08
N VAL A 123 -10.58 -11.31 -16.18
CA VAL A 123 -9.77 -10.10 -15.90
C VAL A 123 -9.03 -9.63 -17.15
N ARG A 124 -8.42 -10.55 -17.92
CA ARG A 124 -7.73 -10.21 -19.17
C ARG A 124 -8.65 -9.57 -20.19
N GLN A 125 -9.85 -10.14 -20.38
CA GLN A 125 -10.83 -9.62 -21.34
C GLN A 125 -11.41 -8.27 -20.93
N ARG A 126 -11.57 -8.03 -19.62
CA ARG A 126 -12.04 -6.75 -19.10
C ARG A 126 -10.99 -5.65 -19.30
N ASP A 127 -9.75 -5.90 -18.85
CA ASP A 127 -8.74 -4.84 -18.71
C ASP A 127 -7.97 -4.56 -20.00
N LEU A 128 -7.72 -5.58 -20.82
CA LEU A 128 -7.01 -5.50 -22.12
C LEU A 128 -5.58 -4.89 -22.04
N GLY A 129 -5.07 -4.59 -20.86
CA GLY A 129 -3.79 -3.97 -20.60
C GLY A 129 -3.56 -3.77 -19.10
N CYS A 130 -2.36 -3.31 -18.75
CA CYS A 130 -2.00 -3.06 -17.36
C CYS A 130 -2.76 -1.86 -16.82
N VAL A 131 -3.50 -2.08 -15.73
CA VAL A 131 -4.33 -1.04 -15.09
C VAL A 131 -3.47 0.09 -14.51
N LEU A 132 -2.29 -0.22 -13.95
CA LEU A 132 -1.42 0.80 -13.34
C LEU A 132 -0.59 1.57 -14.37
N THR A 133 0.01 0.88 -15.34
CA THR A 133 0.91 1.51 -16.30
C THR A 133 0.19 2.03 -17.55
N GLY A 134 -1.02 1.56 -17.83
CA GLY A 134 -1.72 1.78 -19.10
C GLY A 134 -1.16 0.99 -20.29
N THR A 135 -0.17 0.11 -20.07
CA THR A 135 0.48 -0.65 -21.15
C THR A 135 -0.53 -1.64 -21.76
N PRO A 136 -0.86 -1.54 -23.05
CA PRO A 136 -1.86 -2.42 -23.66
C PRO A 136 -1.28 -3.82 -23.96
N ALA A 137 -2.10 -4.86 -23.80
CA ALA A 137 -1.73 -6.25 -24.07
C ALA A 137 -1.84 -6.62 -25.57
N ARG A 138 -1.24 -5.81 -26.46
CA ARG A 138 -1.43 -5.90 -27.93
C ARG A 138 -0.98 -7.21 -28.55
N TYR A 139 0.06 -7.82 -27.99
CA TYR A 139 0.70 -9.03 -28.53
C TYR A 139 0.43 -10.26 -27.65
N GLY A 140 -0.63 -10.20 -26.84
CA GLY A 140 -1.02 -11.26 -25.92
C GLY A 140 -0.65 -10.97 -24.46
N TRP A 141 -0.76 -12.01 -23.63
CA TRP A 141 -0.81 -11.88 -22.17
C TRP A 141 0.47 -12.34 -21.46
N THR A 142 1.53 -12.64 -22.21
CA THR A 142 2.74 -13.29 -21.69
C THR A 142 3.40 -12.51 -20.56
N ALA A 143 3.45 -11.18 -20.68
CA ALA A 143 4.02 -10.29 -19.67
C ALA A 143 2.97 -9.76 -18.66
N PHE A 144 1.77 -10.35 -18.62
CA PHE A 144 0.65 -9.85 -17.83
C PHE A 144 0.08 -10.89 -16.86
N HIS A 145 -0.17 -10.43 -15.64
CA HIS A 145 -0.68 -11.20 -14.52
C HIS A 145 -2.07 -10.70 -14.15
N ALA A 146 -3.05 -11.60 -14.14
CA ALA A 146 -4.34 -11.32 -13.49
C ALA A 146 -4.11 -11.39 -12.00
N THR A 147 -4.06 -10.24 -11.37
CA THR A 147 -3.65 -10.02 -9.99
C THR A 147 -4.88 -9.83 -9.15
N ASP A 148 -5.04 -10.62 -8.10
CA ASP A 148 -6.09 -10.37 -7.13
C ASP A 148 -5.83 -9.05 -6.37
N VAL A 149 -6.88 -8.36 -5.94
CA VAL A 149 -6.79 -7.19 -5.06
C VAL A 149 -6.77 -7.64 -3.61
N PHE A 150 -7.62 -8.59 -3.26
CA PHE A 150 -7.61 -9.26 -1.97
C PHE A 150 -7.01 -10.66 -2.09
N PRO A 151 -5.99 -10.99 -1.27
CA PRO A 151 -5.26 -12.25 -1.41
C PRO A 151 -6.13 -13.50 -1.27
N LEU A 152 -5.98 -14.42 -2.22
CA LEU A 152 -6.71 -15.69 -2.23
C LEU A 152 -6.45 -16.55 -0.98
N GLY A 153 -5.29 -16.39 -0.34
CA GLY A 153 -4.93 -17.11 0.90
C GLY A 153 -5.81 -16.76 2.12
N TYR A 154 -6.59 -15.68 2.05
CA TYR A 154 -7.44 -15.22 3.14
C TYR A 154 -8.94 -15.40 2.84
N GLU A 155 -9.31 -16.46 2.11
CA GLU A 155 -10.70 -16.71 1.71
C GLU A 155 -11.69 -16.76 2.89
N GLY A 156 -11.28 -17.26 4.07
CA GLY A 156 -12.12 -17.22 5.27
C GLY A 156 -12.49 -15.77 5.66
N TYR A 157 -11.50 -14.89 5.75
CA TYR A 157 -11.72 -13.47 6.06
C TYR A 157 -12.53 -12.77 4.96
N TRP A 158 -12.27 -13.12 3.70
CA TRP A 158 -13.08 -12.65 2.58
C TRP A 158 -14.56 -13.03 2.75
N ASN A 159 -14.84 -14.28 3.11
CA ASN A 159 -16.21 -14.77 3.24
C ASN A 159 -16.97 -14.03 4.33
N ASP A 160 -16.31 -13.75 5.46
CA ASP A 160 -16.91 -13.06 6.60
C ASP A 160 -17.24 -11.58 6.33
N TYR A 161 -16.41 -10.89 5.54
CA TYR A 161 -16.46 -9.42 5.46
C TYR A 161 -16.65 -8.83 4.05
N PHE A 162 -16.25 -9.53 2.98
CA PHE A 162 -16.17 -8.96 1.62
C PHE A 162 -17.02 -9.70 0.59
N SER A 163 -17.40 -10.95 0.84
CA SER A 163 -18.17 -11.78 -0.11
C SER A 163 -19.46 -11.09 -0.59
N GLY A 164 -20.13 -10.35 0.29
CA GLY A 164 -21.35 -9.59 -0.03
C GLY A 164 -21.14 -8.42 -1.00
N LEU A 165 -19.91 -7.99 -1.26
CA LEU A 165 -19.60 -6.97 -2.26
C LEU A 165 -19.70 -7.50 -3.70
N ILE A 166 -19.70 -8.83 -3.87
CA ILE A 166 -19.74 -9.47 -5.18
C ILE A 166 -21.17 -9.61 -5.66
N THR A 167 -21.57 -8.68 -6.51
CA THR A 167 -22.90 -8.69 -7.16
C THR A 167 -22.96 -9.55 -8.42
N VAL A 168 -21.82 -10.05 -8.91
CA VAL A 168 -21.71 -10.89 -10.11
C VAL A 168 -20.95 -12.15 -9.74
N PRO A 169 -21.58 -13.34 -9.81
CA PRO A 169 -20.93 -14.58 -9.42
C PRO A 169 -19.72 -14.88 -10.33
N PRO A 170 -18.72 -15.61 -9.81
CA PRO A 170 -17.59 -16.06 -10.62
C PRO A 170 -18.07 -16.93 -11.80
N ALA A 171 -17.34 -16.92 -12.91
CA ALA A 171 -17.68 -17.71 -14.10
C ALA A 171 -17.69 -19.23 -13.84
N ALA A 172 -17.03 -19.70 -12.77
CA ALA A 172 -17.15 -21.05 -12.26
C ALA A 172 -17.67 -20.98 -10.81
N GLU A 173 -18.90 -21.43 -10.58
CA GLU A 173 -19.57 -21.34 -9.28
C GLU A 173 -18.81 -22.07 -8.15
N SER A 174 -18.07 -23.13 -8.48
CA SER A 174 -17.24 -23.88 -7.53
C SER A 174 -16.00 -23.12 -7.05
N GLY A 175 -15.67 -21.97 -7.64
CA GLY A 175 -14.49 -21.18 -7.30
C GLY A 175 -14.67 -20.21 -6.13
N GLY A 176 -15.88 -20.03 -5.59
CA GLY A 176 -16.14 -19.05 -4.53
C GLY A 176 -16.08 -17.60 -5.04
N THR A 177 -16.72 -16.68 -4.30
CA THR A 177 -16.84 -15.27 -4.71
C THR A 177 -15.51 -14.53 -4.76
N ILE A 178 -14.49 -15.02 -4.06
CA ILE A 178 -13.12 -14.48 -4.09
C ILE A 178 -12.46 -14.59 -5.47
N ASN A 179 -12.90 -15.55 -6.30
CA ASN A 179 -12.50 -15.72 -7.69
C ASN A 179 -13.36 -14.91 -8.68
N SER A 180 -14.13 -13.93 -8.19
CA SER A 180 -14.83 -12.98 -9.04
C SER A 180 -13.82 -12.05 -9.75
N PRO A 181 -14.03 -11.69 -11.04
CA PRO A 181 -13.19 -10.70 -11.71
C PRO A 181 -13.14 -9.34 -10.99
N LYS A 182 -14.16 -9.04 -10.19
CA LYS A 182 -14.19 -7.86 -9.30
C LYS A 182 -13.11 -7.89 -8.21
N ASN A 183 -12.55 -9.05 -7.88
CA ASN A 183 -11.38 -9.14 -7.02
C ASN A 183 -10.07 -9.07 -7.82
N GLY A 184 -10.08 -8.71 -9.11
CA GLY A 184 -8.88 -8.78 -9.95
C GLY A 184 -8.60 -7.53 -10.76
N ILE A 185 -7.32 -7.31 -11.07
CA ILE A 185 -6.81 -6.34 -12.05
C ILE A 185 -5.66 -6.95 -12.86
N LEU A 186 -5.55 -6.58 -14.13
CA LEU A 186 -4.46 -7.02 -15.00
C LEU A 186 -3.26 -6.07 -14.83
N LEU A 187 -2.09 -6.64 -14.53
CA LEU A 187 -0.86 -5.90 -14.31
C LEU A 187 0.27 -6.48 -15.16
N VAL A 188 1.25 -5.65 -15.56
CA VAL A 188 2.54 -6.18 -16.03
C VAL A 188 3.29 -6.86 -14.88
N ALA A 189 4.17 -7.81 -15.19
CA ALA A 189 4.85 -8.65 -14.20
C ALA A 189 5.48 -7.85 -13.03
N GLU A 190 6.19 -6.78 -13.31
CA GLU A 190 6.85 -5.98 -12.26
C GLU A 190 5.83 -5.21 -11.41
N ALA A 191 4.80 -4.64 -12.05
CA ALA A 191 3.72 -3.96 -11.33
C ALA A 191 2.89 -4.93 -10.47
N HIS A 192 2.77 -6.18 -10.91
CA HIS A 192 2.16 -7.25 -10.11
C HIS A 192 2.92 -7.47 -8.80
N GLU A 193 4.25 -7.59 -8.86
CA GLU A 193 5.07 -7.80 -7.67
C GLU A 193 4.95 -6.64 -6.68
N PHE A 194 5.04 -5.38 -7.13
CA PHE A 194 4.89 -4.23 -6.23
C PHE A 194 3.49 -4.11 -5.65
N PHE A 195 2.45 -4.44 -6.42
CA PHE A 195 1.09 -4.41 -5.91
C PHE A 195 0.88 -5.52 -4.88
N ALA A 196 1.38 -6.73 -5.15
CA ALA A 196 1.29 -7.89 -4.26
C ALA A 196 2.01 -7.71 -2.93
N THR A 197 3.15 -7.01 -2.94
CA THR A 197 3.96 -6.71 -1.76
C THR A 197 3.58 -5.40 -1.08
N TYR A 198 2.51 -4.77 -1.55
CA TYR A 198 1.99 -3.48 -1.09
C TYR A 198 2.94 -2.29 -1.25
N ASP A 199 3.95 -2.37 -2.12
CA ASP A 199 4.81 -1.26 -2.50
C ASP A 199 4.08 -0.22 -3.36
N VAL A 200 3.00 -0.64 -4.03
CA VAL A 200 2.10 0.24 -4.79
C VAL A 200 0.66 -0.10 -4.45
N SER A 201 -0.18 0.93 -4.34
CA SER A 201 -1.62 0.77 -4.14
C SER A 201 -2.41 1.87 -4.86
N ILE A 202 -3.74 1.78 -4.83
CA ILE A 202 -4.66 2.74 -5.43
C ILE A 202 -5.48 3.35 -4.30
N ASN A 203 -5.46 4.68 -4.16
CA ASN A 203 -6.32 5.38 -3.21
C ASN A 203 -7.62 5.82 -3.90
N PRO A 204 -8.76 5.12 -3.69
CA PRO A 204 -10.03 5.50 -4.31
C PRO A 204 -10.58 6.84 -3.77
N ASP A 205 -10.15 7.26 -2.58
CA ASP A 205 -10.63 8.51 -1.95
C ASP A 205 -9.88 9.75 -2.43
N ASP A 206 -8.87 9.57 -3.27
CA ASP A 206 -8.11 10.63 -3.91
C ASP A 206 -8.08 10.43 -5.42
N ASN A 207 -9.27 10.44 -6.01
CA ASN A 207 -9.50 10.30 -7.44
C ASN A 207 -8.84 9.05 -8.07
N TYR A 208 -8.77 7.94 -7.33
CA TYR A 208 -8.10 6.71 -7.77
C TYR A 208 -6.62 6.90 -8.10
N LYS A 209 -5.94 7.76 -7.33
CA LYS A 209 -4.49 7.98 -7.45
C LYS A 209 -3.70 6.73 -7.09
N ILE A 210 -2.69 6.45 -7.91
CA ILE A 210 -1.68 5.42 -7.67
C ILE A 210 -0.66 5.98 -6.69
N VAL A 211 -0.57 5.33 -5.53
CA VAL A 211 0.33 5.71 -4.43
C VAL A 211 1.44 4.67 -4.34
N CYS A 212 2.68 5.14 -4.38
CA CYS A 212 3.87 4.30 -4.26
C CYS A 212 4.51 4.52 -2.89
N PHE A 213 4.97 3.46 -2.25
CA PHE A 213 5.54 3.48 -0.90
C PHE A 213 7.03 3.07 -0.87
N SER A 214 7.60 2.70 -2.03
CA SER A 214 8.98 2.24 -2.15
C SER A 214 9.71 2.95 -3.30
N PRO A 215 10.96 3.42 -3.09
CA PRO A 215 11.81 3.97 -4.15
C PRO A 215 12.03 3.00 -5.33
N ALA A 216 11.90 1.68 -5.12
CA ALA A 216 12.02 0.68 -6.18
C ALA A 216 10.99 0.88 -7.32
N THR A 217 9.89 1.59 -7.03
CA THR A 217 8.82 1.87 -7.98
C THR A 217 9.15 3.02 -8.96
N ILE A 218 10.19 3.83 -8.69
CA ILE A 218 10.54 5.03 -9.49
C ILE A 218 10.71 4.69 -10.97
N VAL A 219 11.35 3.57 -11.29
CA VAL A 219 11.66 3.17 -12.67
C VAL A 219 10.40 2.89 -13.52
N PHE A 220 9.24 2.72 -12.89
CA PHE A 220 7.96 2.47 -13.55
C PHE A 220 7.11 3.73 -13.74
N ASN A 221 7.53 4.87 -13.17
CA ASN A 221 6.83 6.15 -13.27
C ASN A 221 5.32 6.03 -12.95
N LEU A 222 5.01 5.39 -11.81
CA LEU A 222 3.65 5.08 -11.38
C LEU A 222 3.06 6.14 -10.43
N ALA A 223 3.90 6.75 -9.60
CA ALA A 223 3.49 7.66 -8.54
C ALA A 223 2.67 8.85 -9.08
N GLY A 224 1.58 9.18 -8.41
CA GLY A 224 0.74 10.35 -8.74
C GLY A 224 -0.16 10.19 -9.96
N ARG A 225 -0.03 9.11 -10.73
CA ARG A 225 -0.95 8.78 -11.82
C ARG A 225 -2.32 8.41 -11.28
N HIS A 226 -3.34 8.45 -12.13
CA HIS A 226 -4.71 8.09 -11.77
C HIS A 226 -5.21 6.99 -12.71
N LEU A 227 -6.12 6.16 -12.23
CA LEU A 227 -6.71 5.10 -13.05
C LEU A 227 -7.48 5.67 -14.24
N ASP A 228 -7.44 4.95 -15.36
CA ASP A 228 -8.12 5.35 -16.59
C ASP A 228 -9.65 5.28 -16.43
N LYS A 229 -10.34 6.29 -16.98
CA LYS A 229 -11.81 6.40 -16.89
C LYS A 229 -12.53 5.18 -17.48
N LYS A 230 -12.02 4.57 -18.55
CA LYS A 230 -12.61 3.37 -19.16
C LYS A 230 -12.64 2.21 -18.17
N PHE A 231 -11.58 2.04 -17.39
CA PHE A 231 -11.52 1.02 -16.33
C PHE A 231 -12.51 1.34 -15.20
N LEU A 232 -12.61 2.63 -14.81
CA LEU A 232 -13.52 3.08 -13.76
C LEU A 232 -15.01 2.98 -14.14
N ASP A 233 -15.33 3.11 -15.42
CA ASP A 233 -16.70 3.00 -15.94
C ASP A 233 -17.14 1.53 -16.12
N ASP A 234 -16.23 0.55 -16.00
CA ASP A 234 -16.56 -0.87 -16.12
C ASP A 234 -17.23 -1.40 -14.82
N PRO A 235 -18.46 -1.96 -14.87
CA PRO A 235 -19.19 -2.41 -13.68
C PRO A 235 -18.59 -3.67 -13.03
N LEU A 236 -17.66 -4.36 -13.72
CA LEU A 236 -16.90 -5.50 -13.22
C LEU A 236 -15.55 -5.11 -12.63
N ARG A 237 -15.20 -3.82 -12.56
CA ARG A 237 -14.00 -3.36 -11.85
C ARG A 237 -14.07 -3.70 -10.35
N PRO A 238 -12.94 -3.66 -9.64
CA PRO A 238 -12.94 -3.77 -8.19
C PRO A 238 -13.79 -2.69 -7.52
N PRO A 239 -14.66 -3.07 -6.55
CA PRO A 239 -15.38 -2.10 -5.73
C PRO A 239 -14.43 -1.20 -4.95
N ASP A 240 -14.83 0.04 -4.69
CA ASP A 240 -13.99 1.00 -3.98
C ASP A 240 -13.65 0.53 -2.56
N GLN A 241 -14.55 -0.21 -1.90
CA GLN A 241 -14.28 -0.81 -0.59
C GLN A 241 -13.07 -1.75 -0.64
N LEU A 242 -12.89 -2.47 -1.75
CA LEU A 242 -11.81 -3.42 -1.93
C LEU A 242 -10.47 -2.72 -2.22
N LEU A 243 -10.50 -1.70 -3.07
CA LEU A 243 -9.33 -0.84 -3.32
C LEU A 243 -8.90 -0.12 -2.04
N ARG A 244 -9.86 0.41 -1.27
CA ARG A 244 -9.61 1.06 0.02
C ARG A 244 -9.01 0.10 1.05
N TRP A 245 -9.49 -1.15 1.07
CA TRP A 245 -8.89 -2.18 1.91
C TRP A 245 -7.43 -2.43 1.51
N HIS A 246 -7.13 -2.60 0.23
CA HIS A 246 -5.75 -2.81 -0.26
C HIS A 246 -4.85 -1.60 0.05
N PHE A 247 -5.37 -0.38 -0.09
CA PHE A 247 -4.68 0.84 0.32
C PHE A 247 -4.39 0.88 1.81
N ARG A 248 -5.35 0.47 2.65
CA ARG A 248 -5.14 0.32 4.10
C ARG A 248 -4.01 -0.64 4.42
N GLN A 249 -3.96 -1.80 3.75
CA GLN A 249 -2.86 -2.76 3.91
C GLN A 249 -1.52 -2.13 3.56
N ALA A 250 -1.43 -1.43 2.43
CA ALA A 250 -0.20 -0.76 2.02
C ALA A 250 0.28 0.31 3.01
N VAL A 251 -0.63 1.09 3.58
CA VAL A 251 -0.30 2.07 4.62
C VAL A 251 0.18 1.37 5.89
N LEU A 252 -0.48 0.31 6.35
CA LEU A 252 -0.05 -0.45 7.52
C LEU A 252 1.32 -1.09 7.30
N THR A 253 1.53 -1.75 6.16
CA THR A 253 2.78 -2.42 5.81
C THR A 253 3.95 -1.45 5.71
N ASN A 254 3.74 -0.29 5.08
CA ASN A 254 4.85 0.62 4.76
C ASN A 254 5.06 1.74 5.76
N MET A 255 4.02 2.19 6.47
CA MET A 255 4.12 3.40 7.28
C MET A 255 4.16 3.18 8.78
N LYS A 256 3.40 2.20 9.27
CA LYS A 256 3.25 1.95 10.71
C LYS A 256 4.58 1.53 11.35
N GLY A 257 4.98 2.18 12.44
CA GLY A 257 6.23 1.84 13.15
C GLY A 257 7.43 1.82 12.20
N VAL A 258 8.28 0.80 12.27
CA VAL A 258 9.41 0.62 11.32
C VAL A 258 9.00 0.01 9.97
N GLY A 259 7.72 -0.33 9.79
CA GLY A 259 7.21 -1.08 8.65
C GLY A 259 7.35 -2.59 8.86
N GLU A 260 6.62 -3.35 8.05
CA GLU A 260 6.74 -4.82 8.05
C GLU A 260 8.01 -5.28 7.33
N PRO A 261 8.61 -6.42 7.72
CA PRO A 261 9.82 -6.93 7.07
C PRO A 261 9.57 -7.24 5.59
N PHE A 262 10.61 -7.06 4.77
CA PHE A 262 10.64 -7.67 3.44
C PHE A 262 10.89 -9.17 3.59
N PHE A 263 10.05 -10.00 2.95
CA PHE A 263 10.32 -11.41 2.81
C PHE A 263 10.99 -11.64 1.46
N ASP A 264 12.32 -11.77 1.47
CA ASP A 264 13.07 -12.28 0.32
C ASP A 264 13.22 -13.81 0.51
N GLU A 265 12.57 -14.58 -0.35
CA GLU A 265 12.58 -16.05 -0.30
C GLU A 265 13.97 -16.66 -0.53
N TYR A 266 14.96 -15.87 -0.96
CA TYR A 266 16.34 -16.34 -1.18
C TYR A 266 17.21 -16.40 0.08
N TYR A 267 16.70 -16.01 1.26
CA TYR A 267 17.41 -16.09 2.54
C TYR A 267 16.78 -17.09 3.52
N GLN A 268 16.61 -18.35 3.09
CA GLN A 268 16.38 -19.49 3.98
C GLN A 268 17.67 -20.26 4.24
#